data_AF-A0AAW0FYX1-F1
#
_entry.id   AF-A0AAW0FYX1-F1
#
_cell.length_a   1.000
_cell.length_b   1.000
_cell.length_c   1.000
_cell.angle_alpha   90.00
_cell.angle_beta   90.00
_cell.angle_gamma   90.00
#
_symmetry.space_group_name_H-M   'P 1'
#
loop_
_entity.id
_entity.type
_entity.pdbx_description
1 polymer ?
#
loop_
_entity_poly.entity_id
_entity_poly.type
_entity_poly.pdbx_seq_one_letter_code
_entity_poly.pdbx_strand_id
1 'polypeptide(L)'
;MTSSSSSNTNGLTANGVQLSESYIQDCFHSYLKSSLTQAKAERLLDTETLSSAEGDLMITGPALCLYFAALRSTTNPPSVPLPRLNKNSAPPTDLSLNNCPSTFRPFLIIWSHAVPDIQSLTPEHQHDLARIICTLPPLSQPINPRLNGIAADLRAVAIEISMRRTFQDRYATDLQAAIDAGGSNSELRVKASFVPPPSYDEPSSPPPIPTSSWRPESPPPAARRSRPSLEIPSSPSGSSSRRSPSPLPSIFAEDAPAIDFIRETLYAALLTVIERMPTLRRLMKRDAPRAYFAAVSFAILDVASSTNIKHSSDGVPVIHGVLDRTLSLSECPPDLRPFMQELCEIGHKMREMEEEDSEATVDALQHGQEAPRPRLDRVRDVIEGGVGHVYNERPRTPRVSGESRRSQESSSDRGSGRPVTPDPRRRTTSTENRAVAFANRINALALAMTKLRAFRERQDMVFQVLTGVERK
;
A
#
# COMPACT_ATOMS: atom_id res chain seq x y z
N MET A 1 -49.77 5.44 21.82
CA MET A 1 -48.78 4.53 22.44
C MET A 1 -48.70 3.27 21.59
N THR A 2 -47.78 3.22 20.64
CA THR A 2 -47.30 1.99 20.01
C THR A 2 -45.94 2.32 19.39
N SER A 3 -44.90 1.83 20.06
CA SER A 3 -43.50 1.98 19.68
C SER A 3 -43.14 0.84 18.73
N SER A 4 -42.80 1.15 17.48
CA SER A 4 -42.26 0.17 16.53
C SER A 4 -40.74 0.19 16.60
N SER A 5 -40.17 -0.88 17.13
CA SER A 5 -38.73 -1.17 17.15
C SER A 5 -38.28 -1.61 15.75
N SER A 6 -37.45 -0.81 15.08
CA SER A 6 -36.82 -1.16 13.82
C SER A 6 -35.58 -2.03 14.08
N SER A 7 -35.70 -3.33 13.84
CA SER A 7 -34.59 -4.28 13.78
C SER A 7 -33.84 -4.12 12.45
N ASN A 8 -32.55 -3.80 12.55
CA ASN A 8 -31.59 -3.78 11.45
C ASN A 8 -31.35 -5.21 10.94
N THR A 9 -32.05 -5.62 9.88
CA THR A 9 -31.72 -6.81 9.08
C THR A 9 -31.18 -6.37 7.73
N ASN A 10 -29.89 -6.02 7.69
CA ASN A 10 -29.18 -5.77 6.43
C ASN A 10 -28.13 -6.86 6.21
N GLY A 11 -28.50 -7.83 5.40
CA GLY A 11 -27.59 -8.83 4.87
C GLY A 11 -28.42 -9.83 4.08
N LEU A 12 -28.13 -9.95 2.77
CA LEU A 12 -28.75 -10.85 1.78
C LEU A 12 -29.88 -10.19 0.96
N THR A 13 -29.52 -9.63 -0.19
CA THR A 13 -30.45 -9.40 -1.31
C THR A 13 -30.32 -10.53 -2.33
N ALA A 14 -31.46 -11.02 -2.82
CA ALA A 14 -31.57 -12.19 -3.69
C ALA A 14 -31.11 -11.90 -5.13
N ASN A 15 -29.82 -12.11 -5.40
CA ASN A 15 -29.21 -12.49 -6.69
C ASN A 15 -27.70 -12.63 -6.44
N GLY A 16 -27.19 -13.86 -6.32
CA GLY A 16 -25.76 -14.16 -6.18
C GLY A 16 -25.01 -13.22 -5.23
N VAL A 17 -25.28 -13.31 -3.92
CA VAL A 17 -24.92 -12.31 -2.91
C VAL A 17 -23.43 -11.97 -2.96
N GLN A 18 -23.12 -10.81 -3.53
CA GLN A 18 -21.83 -10.17 -3.38
C GLN A 18 -21.66 -9.81 -1.90
N LEU A 19 -20.58 -10.27 -1.29
CA LEU A 19 -20.26 -9.96 0.10
C LEU A 19 -19.94 -8.47 0.23
N SER A 20 -20.16 -7.88 1.41
CA SER A 20 -19.74 -6.50 1.64
C SER A 20 -18.23 -6.43 1.86
N GLU A 21 -17.64 -5.28 1.51
CA GLU A 21 -16.21 -5.04 1.76
C GLU A 21 -15.88 -5.07 3.25
N SER A 22 -16.74 -4.47 4.08
CA SER A 22 -16.58 -4.46 5.53
C SER A 22 -16.52 -5.87 6.11
N TYR A 23 -17.40 -6.76 5.64
CA TYR A 23 -17.45 -8.14 6.11
C TYR A 23 -16.17 -8.90 5.74
N ILE A 24 -15.65 -8.73 4.52
CA ILE A 24 -14.40 -9.37 4.10
C ILE A 24 -13.21 -8.82 4.90
N GLN A 25 -13.18 -7.51 5.14
CA GLN A 25 -12.14 -6.90 5.98
C GLN A 25 -12.16 -7.50 7.39
N ASP A 26 -13.33 -7.60 8.03
CA ASP A 26 -13.48 -8.23 9.35
C ASP A 26 -13.00 -9.68 9.38
N CYS A 27 -13.37 -10.45 8.36
CA CYS A 27 -12.91 -11.82 8.19
C CYS A 27 -11.38 -11.88 8.06
N PHE A 28 -10.80 -10.99 7.24
CA PHE A 28 -9.35 -10.93 7.02
C PHE A 28 -8.59 -10.62 8.32
N HIS A 29 -9.04 -9.64 9.10
CA HIS A 29 -8.43 -9.31 10.39
C HIS A 29 -8.51 -10.47 11.39
N SER A 30 -9.63 -11.20 11.42
CA SER A 30 -9.76 -12.42 12.23
C SER A 30 -8.77 -13.50 11.79
N TYR A 31 -8.63 -13.73 10.49
CA TYR A 31 -7.64 -14.65 9.92
C TYR A 31 -6.20 -14.24 10.20
N LEU A 32 -5.91 -12.94 10.13
CA LEU A 32 -4.58 -12.40 10.38
C LEU A 32 -4.12 -12.71 11.82
N LYS A 33 -4.98 -12.50 12.82
CA LYS A 33 -4.67 -12.86 14.23
C LYS A 33 -4.28 -14.33 14.37
N SER A 34 -5.08 -15.23 13.78
CA SER A 34 -4.79 -16.67 13.80
C SER A 34 -3.49 -17.00 13.07
N SER A 35 -3.22 -16.34 11.94
CA SER A 35 -2.03 -16.58 11.12
C SER A 35 -0.76 -16.11 11.82
N LEU A 36 -0.79 -14.94 12.48
CA LEU A 36 0.34 -14.44 13.27
C LEU A 36 0.60 -15.32 14.50
N THR A 37 -0.45 -15.80 15.16
CA THR A 37 -0.33 -16.74 16.29
C THR A 37 0.31 -18.06 15.83
N GLN A 38 -0.09 -18.58 14.67
CA GLN A 38 0.50 -19.78 14.08
C GLN A 38 1.96 -19.56 13.69
N ALA A 39 2.28 -18.44 13.03
CA ALA A 39 3.66 -18.10 12.65
C ALA A 39 4.58 -17.98 13.86
N LYS A 40 4.08 -17.44 14.99
CA LYS A 40 4.78 -17.43 16.27
C LYS A 40 5.03 -18.85 16.80
N ALA A 41 4.00 -19.69 16.79
CA ALA A 41 4.10 -21.09 17.25
C ALA A 41 5.11 -21.90 16.42
N GLU A 42 5.17 -21.65 15.12
CA GLU A 42 6.12 -22.26 14.18
C GLU A 42 7.52 -21.63 14.20
N ARG A 43 7.77 -20.64 15.08
CA ARG A 43 9.03 -19.89 15.19
C ARG A 43 9.46 -19.20 13.89
N LEU A 44 8.50 -18.86 13.03
CA LEU A 44 8.73 -18.00 11.87
C LEU A 44 8.87 -16.53 12.29
N LEU A 45 8.19 -16.16 13.37
CA LEU A 45 8.24 -14.82 13.99
C LEU A 45 8.47 -14.98 15.49
N ASP A 46 9.37 -14.19 16.07
CA ASP A 46 9.56 -14.15 17.53
C ASP A 46 8.70 -13.05 18.19
N THR A 47 8.64 -13.09 19.52
CA THR A 47 7.85 -12.11 20.28
C THR A 47 8.40 -10.70 20.14
N GLU A 48 9.72 -10.56 19.96
CA GLU A 48 10.40 -9.29 19.77
C GLU A 48 9.97 -8.65 18.44
N THR A 49 10.06 -9.38 17.32
CA THR A 49 9.61 -8.94 15.97
C THR A 49 8.13 -8.57 15.95
N LEU A 50 7.26 -9.37 16.60
CA LEU A 50 5.83 -9.05 16.71
C LEU A 50 5.58 -7.77 17.52
N SER A 51 6.39 -7.54 18.56
CA SER A 51 6.23 -6.40 19.47
C SER A 51 6.82 -5.09 18.98
N SER A 52 7.98 -5.16 18.33
CA SER A 52 8.68 -4.01 17.79
C SER A 52 7.95 -3.46 16.56
N ALA A 53 7.10 -4.29 15.92
CA ALA A 53 6.54 -4.03 14.58
C ALA A 53 7.62 -3.65 13.56
N GLU A 54 8.86 -4.04 13.86
CA GLU A 54 10.08 -3.80 13.11
C GLU A 54 10.19 -4.86 12.03
N GLY A 55 10.78 -4.49 10.88
CA GLY A 55 10.93 -5.40 9.76
C GLY A 55 9.59 -5.79 9.11
N ASP A 56 9.08 -4.92 8.23
CA ASP A 56 8.18 -5.35 7.14
C ASP A 56 6.91 -6.15 7.53
N LEU A 57 6.52 -6.15 8.81
CA LEU A 57 5.48 -7.05 9.32
C LEU A 57 4.11 -6.73 8.73
N MET A 58 3.88 -5.46 8.37
CA MET A 58 2.69 -5.04 7.64
C MET A 58 2.53 -5.82 6.33
N ILE A 59 3.61 -6.23 5.67
CA ILE A 59 3.57 -7.01 4.44
C ILE A 59 3.64 -8.51 4.77
N THR A 60 4.55 -8.90 5.66
CA THR A 60 4.77 -10.30 6.04
C THR A 60 3.52 -10.96 6.66
N GLY A 61 2.83 -10.28 7.58
CA GLY A 61 1.65 -10.80 8.26
C GLY A 61 0.50 -11.14 7.29
N PRO A 62 0.02 -10.19 6.48
CA PRO A 62 -0.94 -10.45 5.40
C PRO A 62 -0.47 -11.50 4.39
N ALA A 63 0.82 -11.52 4.02
CA ALA A 63 1.35 -12.54 3.11
C ALA A 63 1.28 -13.96 3.71
N LEU A 64 1.62 -14.12 4.99
CA LEU A 64 1.46 -15.38 5.73
C LEU A 64 -0.01 -15.77 5.85
N CYS A 65 -0.91 -14.81 6.07
CA CYS A 65 -2.35 -15.04 6.09
C CYS A 65 -2.84 -15.63 4.75
N LEU A 66 -2.41 -15.06 3.63
CA LEU A 66 -2.72 -15.56 2.28
C LEU A 66 -2.13 -16.96 2.03
N TYR A 67 -0.91 -17.20 2.49
CA TYR A 67 -0.24 -18.50 2.40
C TYR A 67 -0.99 -19.59 3.19
N PHE A 68 -1.32 -19.37 4.46
CA PHE A 68 -2.08 -20.33 5.25
C PHE A 68 -3.53 -20.50 4.75
N ALA A 69 -4.12 -19.45 4.15
CA ALA A 69 -5.40 -19.58 3.46
C ALA A 69 -5.28 -20.50 2.24
N ALA A 70 -4.19 -20.41 1.46
CA ALA A 70 -3.95 -21.28 0.31
C ALA A 70 -3.82 -22.75 0.72
N LEU A 71 -3.06 -23.04 1.78
CA LEU A 71 -2.92 -24.41 2.31
C LEU A 71 -4.25 -25.00 2.80
N ARG A 72 -5.18 -24.17 3.28
CA ARG A 72 -6.49 -24.59 3.79
C ARG A 72 -7.59 -24.60 2.72
N SER A 73 -7.32 -24.12 1.51
CA SER A 73 -8.32 -24.08 0.43
C SER A 73 -8.56 -25.47 -0.13
N THR A 74 -9.82 -25.92 -0.15
CA THR A 74 -10.19 -27.28 -0.62
C THR A 74 -11.12 -27.25 -1.84
N THR A 75 -11.28 -26.10 -2.48
CA THR A 75 -12.27 -25.87 -3.55
C THR A 75 -11.60 -25.71 -4.91
N ASN A 76 -12.39 -25.86 -5.98
CA ASN A 76 -11.93 -25.67 -7.36
C ASN A 76 -13.01 -24.94 -8.19
N PRO A 77 -12.81 -23.67 -8.58
CA PRO A 77 -11.62 -22.84 -8.37
C PRO A 77 -11.36 -22.52 -6.87
N PRO A 78 -10.11 -22.23 -6.47
CA PRO A 78 -9.76 -21.93 -5.08
C PRO A 78 -10.61 -20.80 -4.49
N SER A 79 -11.08 -21.02 -3.27
CA SER A 79 -11.85 -20.08 -2.45
C SER A 79 -11.27 -19.98 -1.04
N VAL A 80 -11.44 -18.83 -0.40
CA VAL A 80 -10.98 -18.60 0.98
C VAL A 80 -12.14 -18.91 1.92
N PRO A 81 -12.02 -19.89 2.83
CA PRO A 81 -13.05 -20.11 3.84
C PRO A 81 -13.14 -18.86 4.73
N LEU A 82 -14.34 -18.37 5.04
CA LEU A 82 -14.52 -17.19 5.92
C LEU A 82 -14.89 -17.62 7.35
N PRO A 83 -14.43 -16.89 8.39
CA PRO A 83 -14.80 -17.20 9.77
C PRO A 83 -16.30 -16.99 9.96
N ARG A 84 -16.97 -17.89 10.69
CA ARG A 84 -18.40 -17.74 10.98
C ARG A 84 -18.59 -16.59 11.98
N LEU A 85 -19.43 -15.59 11.66
CA LEU A 85 -19.75 -14.51 12.62
C LEU A 85 -20.41 -15.05 13.89
N ASN A 86 -21.25 -16.08 13.75
CA ASN A 86 -21.93 -16.76 14.84
C ASN A 86 -21.76 -18.26 14.69
N LYS A 87 -21.31 -18.94 15.75
CA LYS A 87 -21.14 -20.41 15.76
C LYS A 87 -22.44 -21.16 15.43
N ASN A 88 -23.62 -20.54 15.62
CA ASN A 88 -24.92 -21.21 15.60
C ASN A 88 -25.88 -20.83 14.45
N SER A 89 -25.55 -19.90 13.52
CA SER A 89 -26.62 -19.34 12.66
C SER A 89 -26.38 -19.27 11.14
N ALA A 90 -25.26 -19.76 10.60
CA ALA A 90 -25.09 -19.82 9.14
C ALA A 90 -24.14 -20.96 8.70
N PRO A 91 -24.35 -21.55 7.50
CA PRO A 91 -23.38 -22.45 6.90
C PRO A 91 -22.04 -21.73 6.65
N PRO A 92 -20.91 -22.44 6.60
CA PRO A 92 -19.64 -21.89 6.12
C PRO A 92 -19.83 -21.16 4.79
N THR A 93 -19.33 -19.93 4.72
CA THR A 93 -19.32 -19.16 3.48
C THR A 93 -17.89 -19.06 2.99
N ASP A 94 -17.66 -19.40 1.73
CA ASP A 94 -16.35 -19.23 1.11
C ASP A 94 -16.33 -17.97 0.24
N LEU A 95 -15.26 -17.19 0.33
CA LEU A 95 -14.99 -16.09 -0.58
C LEU A 95 -14.44 -16.65 -1.90
N SER A 96 -15.18 -16.40 -2.99
CA SER A 96 -14.88 -16.82 -4.36
C SER A 96 -14.99 -15.63 -5.32
N LEU A 97 -14.52 -15.78 -6.55
CA LEU A 97 -14.61 -14.71 -7.57
C LEU A 97 -16.06 -14.24 -7.84
N ASN A 98 -17.04 -15.10 -7.60
CA ASN A 98 -18.46 -14.82 -7.86
C ASN A 98 -19.08 -13.90 -6.80
N ASN A 99 -18.67 -14.03 -5.53
CA ASN A 99 -19.21 -13.24 -4.41
C ASN A 99 -18.23 -12.16 -3.90
N CYS A 100 -17.02 -12.10 -4.43
CA CYS A 100 -16.00 -11.12 -4.06
C CYS A 100 -16.33 -9.71 -4.61
N PRO A 101 -16.26 -8.65 -3.78
CA PRO A 101 -16.35 -7.27 -4.21
C PRO A 101 -15.35 -6.94 -5.30
N SER A 102 -15.75 -6.06 -6.22
CA SER A 102 -14.91 -5.60 -7.33
C SER A 102 -13.55 -5.09 -6.89
N THR A 103 -13.46 -4.44 -5.72
CA THR A 103 -12.21 -3.90 -5.15
C THR A 103 -11.25 -4.97 -4.65
N PHE A 104 -11.71 -6.19 -4.34
CA PHE A 104 -10.87 -7.32 -3.88
C PHE A 104 -10.65 -8.38 -4.96
N ARG A 105 -11.46 -8.37 -6.03
CA ARG A 105 -11.34 -9.34 -7.14
C ARG A 105 -9.93 -9.47 -7.71
N PRO A 106 -9.19 -8.38 -8.01
CA PRO A 106 -7.86 -8.52 -8.60
C PRO A 106 -6.89 -9.28 -7.68
N PHE A 107 -7.02 -9.11 -6.36
CA PHE A 107 -6.22 -9.82 -5.37
C PHE A 107 -6.57 -11.30 -5.30
N LEU A 108 -7.87 -11.60 -5.32
CA LEU A 108 -8.37 -12.97 -5.27
C LEU A 108 -7.97 -13.76 -6.53
N ILE A 109 -7.91 -13.11 -7.69
CA ILE A 109 -7.40 -13.70 -8.93
C ILE A 109 -5.95 -14.15 -8.73
N ILE A 110 -5.06 -13.23 -8.34
CA ILE A 110 -3.62 -13.52 -8.15
C ILE A 110 -3.42 -14.64 -7.12
N TRP A 111 -4.08 -14.50 -5.96
CA TRP A 111 -4.03 -15.52 -4.93
C TRP A 111 -4.50 -16.88 -5.45
N SER A 112 -5.64 -16.95 -6.14
CA SER A 112 -6.19 -18.21 -6.69
C SER A 112 -5.28 -18.86 -7.72
N HIS A 113 -4.48 -18.08 -8.46
CA HIS A 113 -3.45 -18.60 -9.36
C HIS A 113 -2.26 -19.21 -8.61
N ALA A 114 -1.88 -18.64 -7.47
CA ALA A 114 -0.80 -19.14 -6.64
C ALA A 114 -1.19 -20.40 -5.82
N VAL A 115 -2.48 -20.61 -5.52
CA VAL A 115 -2.93 -21.73 -4.66
C VAL A 115 -2.46 -23.11 -5.16
N PRO A 116 -2.68 -23.52 -6.43
CA PRO A 116 -2.25 -24.84 -6.90
C PRO A 116 -0.73 -25.02 -6.80
N ASP A 117 0.02 -23.97 -7.05
CA ASP A 117 1.48 -23.98 -6.98
C ASP A 117 1.95 -24.19 -5.54
N ILE A 118 1.37 -23.47 -4.59
CA ILE A 118 1.65 -23.63 -3.15
C ILE A 118 1.32 -25.05 -2.69
N GLN A 119 0.13 -25.55 -3.04
CA GLN A 119 -0.33 -26.89 -2.63
C GLN A 119 0.48 -28.03 -3.26
N SER A 120 1.13 -27.79 -4.39
CA SER A 120 2.01 -28.76 -5.05
C SER A 120 3.41 -28.88 -4.44
N LEU A 121 3.81 -27.95 -3.56
CA LEU A 121 5.11 -27.97 -2.90
C LEU A 121 5.19 -29.10 -1.85
N THR A 122 6.38 -29.67 -1.67
CA THR A 122 6.64 -30.59 -0.55
C THR A 122 6.58 -29.84 0.79
N PRO A 123 6.34 -30.51 1.93
CA PRO A 123 6.31 -29.86 3.23
C PRO A 123 7.55 -29.02 3.55
N GLU A 124 8.73 -29.46 3.11
CA GLU A 124 9.99 -28.75 3.28
C GLU A 124 10.02 -27.44 2.47
N HIS A 125 9.60 -27.48 1.20
CA HIS A 125 9.50 -26.29 0.35
C HIS A 125 8.34 -25.36 0.73
N GLN A 126 7.27 -25.89 1.34
CA GLN A 126 6.21 -25.10 1.96
C GLN A 126 6.76 -24.30 3.15
N HIS A 127 7.54 -24.94 4.03
CA HIS A 127 8.21 -24.24 5.13
C HIS A 127 9.19 -23.19 4.60
N ASP A 128 9.99 -23.51 3.57
CA ASP A 128 10.88 -22.53 2.94
C ASP A 128 10.13 -21.36 2.31
N LEU A 129 8.97 -21.58 1.71
CA LEU A 129 8.12 -20.49 1.21
C LEU A 129 7.72 -19.54 2.35
N ALA A 130 7.28 -20.08 3.49
CA ALA A 130 6.92 -19.29 4.66
C ALA A 130 8.13 -18.49 5.19
N ARG A 131 9.32 -19.08 5.18
CA ARG A 131 10.58 -18.41 5.54
C ARG A 131 10.90 -17.25 4.59
N ILE A 132 10.82 -17.49 3.27
CA ILE A 132 11.09 -16.45 2.26
C ILE A 132 10.08 -15.30 2.38
N ILE A 133 8.80 -15.58 2.66
CA ILE A 133 7.79 -14.53 2.93
C ILE A 133 8.23 -13.64 4.12
N CYS A 134 8.81 -14.24 5.15
CA CYS A 134 9.37 -13.57 6.33
C CYS A 134 10.78 -12.99 6.10
N THR A 135 11.27 -12.95 4.86
CA THR A 135 12.62 -12.46 4.53
C THR A 135 13.73 -13.29 5.21
N LEU A 136 13.46 -14.56 5.49
CA LEU A 136 14.42 -15.53 6.04
C LEU A 136 14.98 -16.43 4.92
N PRO A 137 16.25 -16.87 5.02
CA PRO A 137 16.83 -17.78 4.04
C PRO A 137 16.13 -19.16 4.08
N PRO A 138 15.93 -19.81 2.92
CA PRO A 138 15.42 -21.18 2.86
C PRO A 138 16.42 -22.16 3.48
N LEU A 139 15.92 -23.27 4.00
CA LEU A 139 16.72 -24.32 4.65
C LEU A 139 16.98 -25.50 3.70
N SER A 140 16.03 -25.83 2.81
CA SER A 140 16.15 -27.02 1.98
C SER A 140 17.13 -26.83 0.83
N GLN A 141 17.82 -27.91 0.48
CA GLN A 141 18.68 -27.99 -0.71
C GLN A 141 18.24 -29.17 -1.58
N PRO A 142 18.09 -29.01 -2.91
CA PRO A 142 18.25 -27.76 -3.67
C PRO A 142 17.11 -26.76 -3.45
N ILE A 143 17.41 -25.47 -3.60
CA ILE A 143 16.41 -24.39 -3.52
C ILE A 143 15.47 -24.53 -4.72
N ASN A 144 14.17 -24.57 -4.46
CA ASN A 144 13.18 -24.56 -5.51
C ASN A 144 13.08 -23.13 -6.11
N PRO A 145 13.41 -22.93 -7.40
CA PRO A 145 13.48 -21.60 -8.00
C PRO A 145 12.12 -20.89 -8.06
N ARG A 146 11.00 -21.64 -7.94
CA ARG A 146 9.64 -21.09 -7.99
C ARG A 146 9.25 -20.35 -6.71
N LEU A 147 9.91 -20.63 -5.59
CA LEU A 147 9.51 -20.07 -4.28
C LEU A 147 9.59 -18.55 -4.26
N ASN A 148 10.61 -17.97 -4.88
CA ASN A 148 10.75 -16.51 -4.96
C ASN A 148 9.62 -15.84 -5.75
N GLY A 149 9.15 -16.49 -6.82
CA GLY A 149 8.01 -16.00 -7.60
C GLY A 149 6.73 -16.03 -6.78
N ILE A 150 6.43 -17.17 -6.15
CA ILE A 150 5.23 -17.33 -5.31
C ILE A 150 5.24 -16.35 -4.13
N ALA A 151 6.39 -16.21 -3.46
CA ALA A 151 6.53 -15.25 -2.36
C ALA A 151 6.35 -13.80 -2.84
N ALA A 152 6.88 -13.46 -4.01
CA ALA A 152 6.69 -12.14 -4.61
C ALA A 152 5.20 -11.86 -4.88
N ASP A 153 4.44 -12.80 -5.45
CA ASP A 153 3.01 -12.63 -5.71
C ASP A 153 2.20 -12.45 -4.42
N LEU A 154 2.45 -13.27 -3.40
CA LEU A 154 1.79 -13.15 -2.09
C LEU A 154 2.11 -11.81 -1.41
N ARG A 155 3.38 -11.38 -1.46
CA ARG A 155 3.81 -10.09 -0.93
C ARG A 155 3.23 -8.92 -1.72
N ALA A 156 3.04 -9.07 -3.02
CA ALA A 156 2.41 -8.06 -3.88
C ALA A 156 0.96 -7.79 -3.41
N VAL A 157 0.19 -8.87 -3.21
CA VAL A 157 -1.19 -8.75 -2.69
C VAL A 157 -1.20 -8.21 -1.27
N ALA A 158 -0.26 -8.63 -0.42
CA ALA A 158 -0.13 -8.14 0.95
C ALA A 158 0.17 -6.64 1.01
N ILE A 159 1.06 -6.13 0.16
CA ILE A 159 1.37 -4.70 0.03
C ILE A 159 0.11 -3.90 -0.25
N GLU A 160 -0.68 -4.33 -1.24
CA GLU A 160 -1.93 -3.65 -1.62
C GLU A 160 -2.96 -3.61 -0.50
N ILE A 161 -3.12 -4.72 0.22
CA ILE A 161 -3.98 -4.77 1.41
C ILE A 161 -3.47 -3.79 2.47
N SER A 162 -2.15 -3.73 2.66
CA SER A 162 -1.49 -2.90 3.67
C SER A 162 -1.50 -1.41 3.38
N MET A 163 -1.63 -1.04 2.11
CA MET A 163 -1.82 0.35 1.68
C MET A 163 -3.23 0.86 1.99
N ARG A 164 -4.19 -0.02 2.31
CA ARG A 164 -5.56 0.40 2.64
C ARG A 164 -5.63 0.93 4.06
N ARG A 165 -6.28 2.09 4.20
CA ARG A 165 -6.47 2.77 5.49
C ARG A 165 -7.18 1.89 6.51
N THR A 166 -8.28 1.26 6.09
CA THR A 166 -9.09 0.38 6.94
C THR A 166 -8.30 -0.77 7.54
N PHE A 167 -7.26 -1.23 6.83
CA PHE A 167 -6.35 -2.25 7.34
C PHE A 167 -5.39 -1.68 8.39
N GLN A 168 -4.75 -0.55 8.08
CA GLN A 168 -3.78 0.10 8.96
C GLN A 168 -4.37 0.43 10.34
N ASP A 169 -5.58 0.97 10.39
CA ASP A 169 -6.20 1.41 11.65
C ASP A 169 -6.44 0.27 12.66
N ARG A 170 -6.60 -0.96 12.17
CA ARG A 170 -6.87 -2.14 13.01
C ARG A 170 -5.63 -2.98 13.28
N TYR A 171 -4.58 -2.78 12.50
CA TYR A 171 -3.39 -3.63 12.50
C TYR A 171 -2.71 -3.73 13.88
N ALA A 172 -2.56 -2.61 14.61
CA ALA A 172 -2.02 -2.63 15.98
C ALA A 172 -2.80 -3.54 16.92
N THR A 173 -4.13 -3.54 16.81
CA THR A 173 -5.02 -4.35 17.65
C THR A 173 -4.85 -5.84 17.33
N ASP A 174 -4.64 -6.17 16.06
CA ASP A 174 -4.42 -7.55 15.64
C ASP A 174 -3.07 -8.09 16.08
N LEU A 175 -2.02 -7.26 16.00
CA LEU A 175 -0.70 -7.60 16.54
C LEU A 175 -0.76 -7.87 18.04
N GLN A 176 -1.39 -7.00 18.80
CA GLN A 176 -1.54 -7.18 20.25
C GLN A 176 -2.27 -8.48 20.57
N ALA A 177 -3.37 -8.78 19.86
CA ALA A 177 -4.12 -10.01 20.07
C ALA A 177 -3.28 -11.27 19.80
N ALA A 178 -2.39 -11.24 18.80
CA ALA A 178 -1.48 -12.37 18.52
C ALA A 178 -0.35 -12.50 19.56
N ILE A 179 0.15 -11.38 20.11
CA ILE A 179 1.11 -11.39 21.22
C ILE A 179 0.47 -12.07 22.44
N ASP A 180 -0.75 -11.65 22.77
CA ASP A 180 -1.50 -12.10 23.95
C ASP A 180 -1.91 -13.58 23.86
N ALA A 181 -2.25 -14.08 22.66
CA ALA A 181 -2.74 -15.45 22.44
C ALA A 181 -1.71 -16.58 22.70
N GLY A 182 -0.44 -16.25 22.99
CA GLY A 182 0.62 -17.23 23.23
C GLY A 182 1.32 -17.10 24.59
N GLY A 183 0.81 -16.27 25.51
CA GLY A 183 1.43 -16.03 26.82
C GLY A 183 0.78 -16.80 27.96
N SER A 184 1.38 -17.90 28.40
CA SER A 184 1.17 -18.44 29.75
C SER A 184 2.36 -17.98 30.60
N ASN A 185 2.14 -17.06 31.54
CA ASN A 185 3.10 -16.63 32.59
C ASN A 185 4.28 -15.70 32.24
N SER A 186 4.17 -14.74 31.31
CA SER A 186 5.22 -13.70 31.16
C SER A 186 4.86 -12.40 31.89
N GLU A 187 5.67 -12.02 32.88
CA GLU A 187 5.57 -10.79 33.68
C GLU A 187 5.82 -9.49 32.88
N LEU A 188 6.22 -9.58 31.61
CA LEU A 188 6.43 -8.42 30.74
C LEU A 188 5.21 -8.24 29.82
N ARG A 189 4.35 -7.28 30.17
CA ARG A 189 3.26 -6.80 29.29
C ARG A 189 3.85 -6.04 28.11
N VAL A 190 4.19 -6.77 27.06
CA VAL A 190 4.70 -6.18 25.82
C VAL A 190 3.53 -5.61 25.02
N LYS A 191 3.62 -4.32 24.65
CA LYS A 191 2.62 -3.62 23.84
C LYS A 191 3.10 -3.48 22.40
N ALA A 192 2.22 -3.75 21.44
CA ALA A 192 2.47 -3.43 20.03
C ALA A 192 2.67 -1.90 19.88
N SER A 193 3.78 -1.50 19.28
CA SER A 193 4.17 -0.09 19.10
C SER A 193 3.59 0.56 17.83
N PHE A 194 2.79 -0.18 17.05
CA PHE A 194 2.31 0.28 15.74
C PHE A 194 1.37 1.49 15.88
N VAL A 195 1.70 2.56 15.15
CA VAL A 195 0.87 3.76 15.00
C VAL A 195 0.51 3.89 13.52
N PRO A 196 -0.80 3.89 13.15
CA PRO A 196 -1.19 4.09 11.77
C PRO A 196 -0.73 5.48 11.28
N PRO A 197 -0.56 5.67 9.96
CA PRO A 197 -0.33 7.01 9.39
C PRO A 197 -1.47 7.98 9.77
N PRO A 198 -1.38 9.29 9.52
CA PRO A 198 -2.51 10.21 9.63
C PRO A 198 -3.59 9.90 8.58
N SER A 199 -4.84 10.32 8.80
CA SER A 199 -5.95 10.04 7.88
C SER A 199 -6.00 11.05 6.72
N TYR A 200 -6.17 10.54 5.49
CA TYR A 200 -6.31 11.32 4.26
C TYR A 200 -7.75 11.79 4.00
N ASP A 201 -8.53 12.06 5.03
CA ASP A 201 -9.93 12.42 4.83
C ASP A 201 -10.00 13.63 3.89
N GLU A 202 -10.87 13.54 2.87
CA GLU A 202 -11.20 14.67 2.01
C GLU A 202 -11.48 15.89 2.90
N PRO A 203 -10.97 17.09 2.55
CA PRO A 203 -11.24 18.27 3.33
C PRO A 203 -12.76 18.42 3.44
N SER A 204 -13.27 18.13 4.63
CA SER A 204 -14.64 18.43 5.00
C SER A 204 -14.87 19.91 4.69
N SER A 205 -15.96 20.18 3.99
CA SER A 205 -16.36 21.51 3.54
C SER A 205 -16.07 22.57 4.59
N PRO A 206 -15.51 23.74 4.22
CA PRO A 206 -15.23 24.79 5.19
C PRO A 206 -16.53 25.15 5.94
N PRO A 207 -16.46 25.45 7.25
CA PRO A 207 -17.63 25.85 8.02
C PRO A 207 -18.30 27.08 7.37
N PRO A 208 -19.64 27.19 7.42
CA PRO A 208 -20.32 28.31 6.81
C PRO A 208 -19.89 29.61 7.51
N ILE A 209 -19.23 30.48 6.74
CA ILE A 209 -18.92 31.85 7.13
C ILE A 209 -20.27 32.57 7.32
N PRO A 210 -20.51 33.25 8.46
CA PRO A 210 -21.72 34.04 8.62
C PRO A 210 -21.62 35.26 7.69
N THR A 211 -22.41 35.23 6.62
CA THR A 211 -22.61 36.36 5.72
C THR A 211 -23.23 37.53 6.48
N SER A 212 -22.41 38.56 6.75
CA SER A 212 -22.90 39.87 7.12
C SER A 212 -23.48 40.55 5.87
N SER A 213 -24.80 40.63 5.81
CA SER A 213 -25.49 41.40 4.78
C SER A 213 -25.49 42.87 5.18
N TRP A 214 -24.65 43.66 4.52
CA TRP A 214 -24.74 45.11 4.47
C TRP A 214 -25.93 45.52 3.62
N ARG A 215 -26.80 46.40 4.14
CA ARG A 215 -27.73 47.23 3.35
C ARG A 215 -27.69 48.67 3.91
N PRO A 216 -27.65 49.71 3.05
CA PRO A 216 -27.43 51.09 3.48
C PRO A 216 -28.71 51.97 3.53
N GLU A 217 -28.58 53.07 4.31
CA GLU A 217 -29.34 54.36 4.35
C GLU A 217 -30.85 54.32 4.73
N SER A 218 -31.45 55.21 5.54
CA SER A 218 -31.21 56.56 6.13
C SER A 218 -32.44 56.90 7.06
N PRO A 219 -32.70 58.12 7.61
CA PRO A 219 -31.99 58.99 8.59
C PRO A 219 -32.91 59.34 9.85
N PRO A 220 -32.56 60.31 10.76
CA PRO A 220 -33.03 60.39 12.18
C PRO A 220 -34.15 61.45 12.44
N PRO A 221 -34.72 61.71 13.67
CA PRO A 221 -34.05 62.46 14.75
C PRO A 221 -34.55 62.28 16.24
N ALA A 222 -33.77 62.89 17.16
CA ALA A 222 -34.16 63.63 18.38
C ALA A 222 -34.66 62.94 19.68
N ALA A 223 -33.75 62.96 20.67
CA ALA A 223 -33.86 63.69 21.95
C ALA A 223 -34.57 63.09 23.20
N ARG A 224 -33.84 63.25 24.32
CA ARG A 224 -34.24 63.52 25.72
C ARG A 224 -34.20 62.38 26.76
N ARG A 225 -33.22 62.55 27.68
CA ARG A 225 -33.31 62.63 29.16
C ARG A 225 -33.96 61.44 29.90
N SER A 226 -33.18 60.74 30.74
CA SER A 226 -33.04 61.01 32.20
C SER A 226 -32.32 59.87 32.93
N ARG A 227 -31.45 60.26 33.87
CA ARG A 227 -30.78 59.52 34.98
C ARG A 227 -31.79 59.12 36.10
N PRO A 228 -31.38 58.57 37.28
CA PRO A 228 -30.19 57.79 37.74
C PRO A 228 -30.61 56.49 38.50
N SER A 229 -29.75 55.57 38.97
CA SER A 229 -28.95 55.61 40.23
C SER A 229 -28.33 54.21 40.45
N LEU A 230 -27.02 54.10 40.78
CA LEU A 230 -26.40 53.64 42.06
C LEU A 230 -26.78 52.18 42.43
N GLU A 231 -25.87 51.22 42.66
CA GLU A 231 -24.77 51.20 43.63
C GLU A 231 -23.65 50.18 43.28
N ILE A 232 -22.44 50.50 43.75
CA ILE A 232 -21.19 49.70 43.92
C ILE A 232 -21.24 49.27 45.44
N PRO A 233 -20.56 48.22 46.01
CA PRO A 233 -19.13 47.98 45.79
C PRO A 233 -18.47 46.61 46.10
N SER A 234 -17.17 46.56 45.74
CA SER A 234 -16.02 45.94 46.44
C SER A 234 -15.49 44.54 46.04
N SER A 235 -14.26 44.58 45.49
CA SER A 235 -13.13 43.61 45.49
C SER A 235 -12.70 43.19 46.94
N PRO A 236 -11.66 42.34 47.24
CA PRO A 236 -10.45 42.07 46.44
C PRO A 236 -9.69 40.70 46.63
N SER A 237 -8.60 40.57 45.86
CA SER A 237 -7.29 39.92 46.16
C SER A 237 -7.17 38.43 46.47
N GLY A 238 -6.37 37.74 45.63
CA GLY A 238 -5.81 36.43 45.91
C GLY A 238 -4.68 36.06 44.94
N SER A 239 -3.56 36.77 44.99
CA SER A 239 -2.34 36.43 44.25
C SER A 239 -1.69 35.16 44.81
N SER A 240 -1.55 34.12 43.99
CA SER A 240 -0.52 33.11 44.20
C SER A 240 0.12 32.75 42.87
N SER A 241 1.36 33.23 42.70
CA SER A 241 2.28 32.78 41.66
C SER A 241 2.68 31.34 41.93
N ARG A 242 2.40 30.41 41.01
CA ARG A 242 3.12 29.14 40.91
C ARG A 242 3.34 28.75 39.44
N ARG A 243 4.60 28.96 39.04
CA ARG A 243 5.42 28.16 38.12
C ARG A 243 4.73 27.64 36.84
N SER A 244 5.06 28.32 35.74
CA SER A 244 5.07 27.76 34.39
C SER A 244 5.70 26.35 34.38
N PRO A 245 5.05 25.35 33.77
CA PRO A 245 5.72 24.09 33.43
C PRO A 245 6.73 24.38 32.33
N SER A 246 7.99 24.01 32.58
CA SER A 246 9.05 23.89 31.59
C SER A 246 8.58 22.98 30.43
N PRO A 247 8.85 23.31 29.16
CA PRO A 247 8.61 22.37 28.08
C PRO A 247 9.57 21.18 28.25
N LEU A 248 9.00 19.98 28.25
CA LEU A 248 9.74 18.72 28.15
C LEU A 248 10.63 18.73 26.89
N PRO A 249 11.80 18.07 26.91
CA PRO A 249 12.68 18.02 25.75
C PRO A 249 11.98 17.28 24.60
N SER A 250 11.79 17.97 23.48
CA SER A 250 11.46 17.34 22.20
C SER A 250 12.61 16.41 21.81
N ILE A 251 12.33 15.12 21.64
CA ILE A 251 13.28 14.07 21.24
C ILE A 251 13.70 14.20 19.75
N PHE A 252 13.22 15.21 19.04
CA PHE A 252 13.77 15.60 17.75
C PHE A 252 14.23 17.05 17.86
N ALA A 253 15.54 17.26 17.67
CA ALA A 253 16.04 18.57 17.28
C ALA A 253 15.38 18.89 15.93
N GLU A 254 14.62 19.98 15.87
CA GLU A 254 14.04 20.52 14.63
C GLU A 254 15.10 21.01 13.62
N ASP A 255 16.40 20.87 13.93
CA ASP A 255 17.54 21.35 13.15
C ASP A 255 18.42 20.20 12.61
N ALA A 256 17.84 19.19 11.95
CA ALA A 256 18.62 18.14 11.28
C ALA A 256 18.69 18.41 9.76
N PRO A 257 19.75 19.07 9.25
CA PRO A 257 19.84 19.50 7.84
C PRO A 257 19.75 18.35 6.83
N ALA A 258 20.06 17.12 7.26
CA ALA A 258 19.90 15.92 6.45
C ALA A 258 18.43 15.47 6.32
N ILE A 259 17.61 15.61 7.36
CA ILE A 259 16.18 15.25 7.30
C ILE A 259 15.46 16.19 6.35
N ASP A 260 15.74 17.49 6.45
CA ASP A 260 15.15 18.48 5.55
C ASP A 260 15.59 18.29 4.11
N PHE A 261 16.87 17.95 3.87
CA PHE A 261 17.34 17.57 2.54
C PHE A 261 16.55 16.39 1.95
N ILE A 262 16.35 15.31 2.72
CA ILE A 262 15.63 14.13 2.23
C ILE A 262 14.17 14.49 1.94
N ARG A 263 13.52 15.27 2.83
CA ARG A 263 12.15 15.75 2.65
C ARG A 263 12.01 16.62 1.41
N GLU A 264 12.86 17.64 1.26
CA GLU A 264 12.86 18.57 0.13
C GLU A 264 13.01 17.81 -1.19
N THR A 265 13.96 16.87 -1.24
CA THR A 265 14.22 16.05 -2.43
C THR A 265 13.01 15.20 -2.80
N LEU A 266 12.40 14.50 -1.84
CA LEU A 266 11.23 13.66 -2.10
C LEU A 266 9.98 14.47 -2.44
N TYR A 267 9.75 15.62 -1.80
CA TYR A 267 8.60 16.47 -2.11
C TYR A 267 8.74 17.18 -3.46
N ALA A 268 9.95 17.58 -3.83
CA ALA A 268 10.22 18.08 -5.18
C ALA A 268 9.93 17.01 -6.24
N ALA A 269 10.45 15.79 -6.05
CA ALA A 269 10.17 14.67 -6.95
C ALA A 269 8.67 14.33 -7.03
N LEU A 270 7.96 14.36 -5.90
CA LEU A 270 6.52 14.11 -5.86
C LEU A 270 5.73 15.15 -6.68
N LEU A 271 6.09 16.43 -6.57
CA LEU A 271 5.47 17.49 -7.35
C LEU A 271 5.72 17.27 -8.85
N THR A 272 6.96 16.96 -9.24
CA THR A 272 7.34 16.66 -10.62
C THR A 272 6.57 15.46 -11.18
N VAL A 273 6.39 14.39 -10.40
CA VAL A 273 5.63 13.21 -10.79
C VAL A 273 4.16 13.55 -11.05
N ILE A 274 3.51 14.28 -10.15
CA ILE A 274 2.09 14.65 -10.28
C ILE A 274 1.87 15.63 -11.45
N GLU A 275 2.85 16.50 -11.71
CA GLU A 275 2.84 17.37 -12.89
C GLU A 275 2.93 16.56 -14.19
N ARG A 276 3.83 15.57 -14.24
CA ARG A 276 4.12 14.80 -15.45
C ARG A 276 3.13 13.66 -15.74
N MET A 277 2.35 13.22 -14.75
CA MET A 277 1.47 12.04 -14.87
C MET A 277 -0.02 12.37 -14.73
N PRO A 278 -0.73 12.69 -15.82
CA PRO A 278 -2.18 12.92 -15.81
C PRO A 278 -3.00 11.70 -15.34
N THR A 279 -2.44 10.49 -15.46
CA THR A 279 -3.08 9.26 -14.99
C THR A 279 -3.24 9.22 -13.48
N LEU A 280 -2.24 9.70 -12.72
CA LEU A 280 -2.33 9.83 -11.26
C LEU A 280 -3.45 10.77 -10.83
N ARG A 281 -3.66 11.89 -11.52
CA ARG A 281 -4.77 12.82 -11.23
C ARG A 281 -6.13 12.17 -11.39
N ARG A 282 -6.30 11.36 -12.45
CA ARG A 282 -7.54 10.55 -12.61
C ARG A 282 -7.67 9.50 -11.52
N LEU A 283 -6.56 8.90 -11.11
CA LEU A 283 -6.54 7.91 -10.03
C LEU A 283 -6.89 8.54 -8.69
N MET A 284 -6.42 9.75 -8.39
CA MET A 284 -6.74 10.48 -7.16
C MET A 284 -8.26 10.68 -6.99
N LYS A 285 -8.99 10.92 -8.08
CA LYS A 285 -10.45 11.07 -8.07
C LYS A 285 -11.21 9.76 -7.86
N ARG A 286 -10.61 8.63 -8.23
CA ARG A 286 -11.27 7.31 -8.19
C ARG A 286 -10.88 6.50 -6.96
N ASP A 287 -9.62 6.62 -6.54
CA ASP A 287 -8.99 5.87 -5.47
C ASP A 287 -7.79 6.68 -4.93
N ALA A 288 -8.09 7.63 -4.04
CA ALA A 288 -7.10 8.54 -3.47
C ALA A 288 -5.96 7.84 -2.72
N PRO A 289 -6.21 6.83 -1.86
CA PRO A 289 -5.13 6.07 -1.22
C PRO A 289 -4.21 5.40 -2.22
N ARG A 290 -4.75 4.78 -3.28
CA ARG A 290 -3.93 4.16 -4.32
C ARG A 290 -3.07 5.19 -5.04
N ALA A 291 -3.67 6.32 -5.42
CA ALA A 291 -2.95 7.37 -6.11
C ALA A 291 -1.83 7.99 -5.25
N TYR A 292 -2.06 8.14 -3.94
CA TYR A 292 -1.05 8.59 -2.99
C TYR A 292 0.18 7.70 -3.05
N PHE A 293 0.01 6.40 -2.84
CA PHE A 293 1.16 5.50 -2.81
C PHE A 293 1.81 5.36 -4.19
N ALA A 294 1.03 5.36 -5.28
CA ALA A 294 1.58 5.36 -6.63
C ALA A 294 2.47 6.58 -6.85
N ALA A 295 2.02 7.78 -6.45
CA ALA A 295 2.80 9.00 -6.56
C ALA A 295 4.09 8.96 -5.74
N VAL A 296 4.03 8.46 -4.49
CA VAL A 296 5.22 8.27 -3.65
C VAL A 296 6.19 7.25 -4.24
N SER A 297 5.69 6.11 -4.73
CA SER A 297 6.51 5.09 -5.38
C SER A 297 7.20 5.61 -6.64
N PHE A 298 6.51 6.44 -7.45
CA PHE A 298 7.12 7.11 -8.58
C PHE A 298 8.15 8.17 -8.15
N ALA A 299 7.90 8.91 -7.08
CA ALA A 299 8.87 9.86 -6.53
C ALA A 299 10.14 9.14 -6.02
N ILE A 300 9.98 7.99 -5.36
CA ILE A 300 11.09 7.11 -4.99
C ILE A 300 11.86 6.68 -6.23
N LEU A 301 11.18 6.24 -7.29
CA LEU A 301 11.82 5.82 -8.53
C LEU A 301 12.59 6.97 -9.20
N ASP A 302 12.03 8.18 -9.18
CA ASP A 302 12.65 9.40 -9.72
C ASP A 302 13.90 9.79 -8.91
N VAL A 303 13.84 9.77 -7.57
CA VAL A 303 15.00 10.04 -6.70
C VAL A 303 16.03 8.92 -6.78
N ALA A 304 15.62 7.65 -6.90
CA ALA A 304 16.51 6.51 -7.06
C ALA A 304 17.15 6.45 -8.45
N SER A 305 16.74 7.32 -9.37
CA SER A 305 17.25 7.25 -10.73
C SER A 305 18.74 7.57 -10.82
N SER A 306 19.39 7.03 -11.85
CA SER A 306 20.84 7.19 -12.07
C SER A 306 21.30 8.65 -12.19
N THR A 307 20.40 9.59 -12.47
CA THR A 307 20.72 11.03 -12.48
C THR A 307 20.95 11.58 -11.06
N ASN A 308 20.27 10.99 -10.08
CA ASN A 308 20.20 11.47 -8.72
C ASN A 308 21.09 10.67 -7.77
N ILE A 309 21.48 9.43 -8.12
CA ILE A 309 22.46 8.64 -7.36
C ILE A 309 23.78 8.57 -8.11
N LYS A 310 24.81 9.20 -7.55
CA LYS A 310 26.19 9.15 -8.05
C LYS A 310 27.10 8.48 -7.04
N HIS A 311 28.28 8.06 -7.49
CA HIS A 311 29.34 7.60 -6.60
C HIS A 311 30.31 8.74 -6.32
N SER A 312 30.68 8.92 -5.06
CA SER A 312 31.82 9.76 -4.68
C SER A 312 33.12 9.19 -5.25
N SER A 313 34.22 9.97 -5.19
CA SER A 313 35.57 9.50 -5.52
C SER A 313 35.94 8.20 -4.79
N ASP A 314 35.36 7.99 -3.62
CA ASP A 314 35.64 6.85 -2.74
C ASP A 314 34.68 5.67 -2.98
N GLY A 315 33.85 5.73 -4.03
CA GLY A 315 32.91 4.68 -4.40
C GLY A 315 31.61 4.64 -3.58
N VAL A 316 31.50 5.44 -2.52
CA VAL A 316 30.29 5.52 -1.68
C VAL A 316 29.15 6.19 -2.45
N PRO A 317 27.91 5.65 -2.42
CA PRO A 317 26.77 6.27 -3.07
C PRO A 317 26.38 7.59 -2.38
N VAL A 318 26.11 8.60 -3.20
CA VAL A 318 25.72 9.95 -2.80
C VAL A 318 24.46 10.33 -3.56
N ILE A 319 23.46 10.80 -2.82
CA ILE A 319 22.19 11.28 -3.40
C ILE A 319 22.31 12.77 -3.67
N HIS A 320 21.98 13.17 -4.90
CA HIS A 320 21.80 14.55 -5.31
C HIS A 320 20.35 14.95 -5.12
N GLY A 321 20.15 15.99 -4.31
CA GLY A 321 18.85 16.55 -4.03
C GLY A 321 18.64 17.88 -4.76
N VAL A 322 17.70 18.66 -4.25
CA VAL A 322 17.40 20.00 -4.78
C VAL A 322 18.57 20.95 -4.49
N LEU A 323 18.77 21.94 -5.37
CA LEU A 323 19.79 22.99 -5.23
C LEU A 323 21.24 22.46 -5.22
N ASP A 324 21.52 21.40 -5.98
CA ASP A 324 22.83 20.74 -6.08
C ASP A 324 23.41 20.25 -4.74
N ARG A 325 22.57 20.18 -3.69
CA ARG A 325 22.95 19.61 -2.40
C ARG A 325 23.15 18.10 -2.56
N THR A 326 24.08 17.56 -1.79
CA THR A 326 24.37 16.14 -1.78
C THR A 326 24.25 15.58 -0.37
N LEU A 327 23.89 14.31 -0.26
CA LEU A 327 23.86 13.59 1.01
C LEU A 327 24.45 12.19 0.83
N SER A 328 25.52 11.92 1.57
CA SER A 328 26.12 10.59 1.70
C SER A 328 25.43 9.76 2.78
N LEU A 329 25.59 8.44 2.73
CA LEU A 329 25.04 7.53 3.74
C LEU A 329 25.58 7.82 5.17
N SER A 330 26.84 8.26 5.27
CA SER A 330 27.47 8.62 6.56
C SER A 330 26.86 9.86 7.21
N GLU A 331 26.38 10.81 6.41
CA GLU A 331 25.72 12.04 6.87
C GLU A 331 24.24 11.82 7.22
N CYS A 332 23.70 10.66 6.85
CA CYS A 332 22.33 10.31 7.16
C CYS A 332 22.16 9.97 8.66
N PRO A 333 21.12 10.54 9.33
CA PRO A 333 20.79 10.16 10.70
C PRO A 333 20.61 8.64 10.85
N PRO A 334 21.06 8.03 11.95
CA PRO A 334 21.04 6.57 12.13
C PRO A 334 19.69 5.93 11.80
N ASP A 335 18.59 6.55 12.24
CA ASP A 335 17.22 6.05 12.04
C ASP A 335 16.76 6.05 10.57
N LEU A 336 17.40 6.86 9.72
CA LEU A 336 17.08 6.99 8.29
C LEU A 336 18.08 6.27 7.38
N ARG A 337 19.20 5.76 7.91
CA ARG A 337 20.20 5.02 7.12
C ARG A 337 19.61 3.81 6.40
N PRO A 338 18.75 2.97 7.02
CA PRO A 338 18.16 1.83 6.31
C PRO A 338 17.31 2.28 5.11
N PHE A 339 16.58 3.39 5.24
CA PHE A 339 15.81 3.98 4.15
C PHE A 339 16.72 4.45 3.01
N MET A 340 17.79 5.17 3.33
CA MET A 340 18.75 5.66 2.33
C MET A 340 19.51 4.54 1.63
N GLN A 341 19.88 3.50 2.37
CA GLN A 341 20.50 2.30 1.80
C GLN A 341 19.56 1.63 0.80
N GLU A 342 18.32 1.39 1.19
CA GLU A 342 17.31 0.78 0.32
C GLU A 342 17.06 1.62 -0.95
N LEU A 343 17.00 2.94 -0.81
CA LEU A 343 16.89 3.87 -1.94
C LEU A 343 18.07 3.74 -2.91
N CYS A 344 19.29 3.61 -2.39
CA CYS A 344 20.49 3.36 -3.21
C CYS A 344 20.45 2.02 -3.92
N GLU A 345 20.01 0.97 -3.23
CA GLU A 345 19.91 -0.38 -3.80
C GLU A 345 18.81 -0.48 -4.87
N ILE A 346 17.69 0.24 -4.71
CA ILE A 346 16.67 0.40 -5.75
C ILE A 346 17.29 1.05 -6.99
N GLY A 347 18.07 2.13 -6.82
CA GLY A 347 18.71 2.82 -7.93
C GLY A 347 19.73 1.97 -8.67
N HIS A 348 20.56 1.22 -7.94
CA HIS A 348 21.48 0.27 -8.53
C HIS A 348 20.75 -0.81 -9.34
N LYS A 349 19.67 -1.38 -8.77
CA LYS A 349 18.90 -2.41 -9.46
C LYS A 349 18.16 -1.88 -10.68
N MET A 350 17.69 -0.64 -10.62
CA MET A 350 17.06 0.05 -11.75
C MET A 350 18.05 0.17 -12.91
N ARG A 351 19.29 0.61 -12.65
CA ARG A 351 20.35 0.73 -13.65
C ARG A 351 20.70 -0.62 -14.28
N GLU A 352 20.89 -1.65 -13.46
CA GLU A 352 21.13 -3.02 -13.95
C GLU A 352 20.00 -3.48 -14.89
N MET A 353 18.73 -3.20 -14.54
CA MET A 353 17.59 -3.53 -15.40
C MET A 353 17.58 -2.73 -16.71
N GLU A 354 17.94 -1.44 -16.69
CA GLU A 354 18.03 -0.60 -17.90
C GLU A 354 19.16 -1.06 -18.83
N GLU A 355 20.32 -1.40 -18.28
CA GLU A 355 21.48 -1.92 -19.02
C GLU A 355 21.14 -3.26 -19.67
N GLU A 356 20.63 -4.22 -18.90
CA GLU A 356 20.21 -5.53 -19.41
C GLU A 356 19.07 -5.39 -20.47
N ASP A 357 18.13 -4.46 -20.30
CA ASP A 357 17.06 -4.21 -21.29
C ASP A 357 17.60 -3.56 -22.58
N SER A 358 18.60 -2.68 -22.46
CA SER A 358 19.29 -2.06 -23.59
C SER A 358 20.06 -3.10 -24.38
N GLU A 359 20.79 -3.98 -23.70
CA GLU A 359 21.50 -5.11 -24.33
C GLU A 359 20.53 -6.06 -25.04
N ALA A 360 19.44 -6.45 -24.38
CA ALA A 360 18.42 -7.32 -24.98
C ALA A 360 17.75 -6.66 -26.19
N THR A 361 17.57 -5.34 -26.17
CA THR A 361 17.03 -4.57 -27.30
C THR A 361 18.01 -4.57 -28.47
N VAL A 362 19.29 -4.33 -28.23
CA VAL A 362 20.32 -4.35 -29.27
C VAL A 362 20.43 -5.73 -29.91
N ASP A 363 20.45 -6.80 -29.10
CA ASP A 363 20.51 -8.18 -29.59
C ASP A 363 19.27 -8.55 -30.44
N ALA A 364 18.07 -8.21 -29.98
CA ALA A 364 16.84 -8.44 -30.74
C ALA A 364 16.87 -7.72 -32.10
N LEU A 365 17.27 -6.45 -32.11
CA LEU A 365 17.36 -5.66 -33.34
C LEU A 365 18.41 -6.18 -34.32
N GLN A 366 19.56 -6.66 -33.81
CA GLN A 366 20.60 -7.29 -34.64
C GLN A 366 20.09 -8.55 -35.36
N HIS A 367 19.20 -9.30 -34.71
CA HIS A 367 18.57 -10.49 -35.28
C HIS A 367 17.26 -10.21 -36.06
N GLY A 368 16.92 -8.93 -36.29
CA GLY A 368 15.70 -8.52 -36.99
C GLY A 368 14.41 -8.84 -36.24
N GLN A 369 14.48 -9.02 -34.91
CA GLN A 369 13.35 -9.25 -34.03
C GLN A 369 12.81 -7.93 -33.47
N GLU A 370 11.57 -7.96 -32.97
CA GLU A 370 10.98 -6.81 -32.29
C GLU A 370 11.65 -6.59 -30.93
N ALA A 371 11.94 -5.33 -30.60
CA ALA A 371 12.53 -4.97 -29.31
C ALA A 371 11.61 -5.42 -28.16
N PRO A 372 12.13 -6.12 -27.14
CA PRO A 372 11.34 -6.53 -26.01
C PRO A 372 10.87 -5.31 -25.22
N ARG A 373 9.67 -5.40 -24.63
CA ARG A 373 9.15 -4.33 -23.76
C ARG A 373 10.07 -4.17 -22.53
N PRO A 374 10.57 -2.95 -22.24
CA PRO A 374 11.39 -2.69 -21.06
C PRO A 374 10.68 -3.13 -19.78
N ARG A 375 11.44 -3.69 -18.83
CA ARG A 375 10.93 -4.13 -17.54
C ARG A 375 10.48 -2.96 -16.68
N LEU A 376 11.13 -1.81 -16.76
CA LEU A 376 10.70 -0.62 -16.00
C LEU A 376 9.32 -0.12 -16.42
N ASP A 377 8.90 -0.31 -17.67
CA ASP A 377 7.53 0.04 -18.08
C ASP A 377 6.50 -0.87 -17.38
N ARG A 378 6.83 -2.16 -17.19
CA ARG A 378 5.99 -3.07 -16.40
C ARG A 378 5.96 -2.71 -14.92
N VAL A 379 7.11 -2.28 -14.38
CA VAL A 379 7.19 -1.78 -13.00
C VAL A 379 6.27 -0.57 -12.82
N ARG A 380 6.26 0.36 -13.79
CA ARG A 380 5.35 1.51 -13.80
C ARG A 380 3.89 1.08 -13.88
N ASP A 381 3.53 0.09 -14.69
CA ASP A 381 2.17 -0.45 -14.75
C ASP A 381 1.72 -1.02 -13.39
N VAL A 382 2.60 -1.75 -12.69
CA VAL A 382 2.32 -2.30 -11.35
C VAL A 382 2.15 -1.18 -10.33
N ILE A 383 2.98 -0.13 -10.38
CA ILE A 383 2.89 1.02 -9.47
C ILE A 383 1.64 1.85 -9.75
N GLU A 384 1.20 1.99 -11.00
CA GLU A 384 -0.01 2.75 -11.33
C GLU A 384 -1.28 1.94 -11.07
N GLY A 385 -1.44 0.80 -11.74
CA GLY A 385 -2.68 0.04 -11.78
C GLY A 385 -2.84 -1.01 -10.68
N GLY A 386 -1.77 -1.29 -9.95
CA GLY A 386 -1.73 -2.31 -8.91
C GLY A 386 -1.34 -3.67 -9.45
N VAL A 387 -1.10 -4.59 -8.53
CA VAL A 387 -0.68 -5.96 -8.85
C VAL A 387 -1.70 -6.64 -9.76
N GLY A 388 -2.99 -6.35 -9.59
CA GLY A 388 -4.07 -6.85 -10.42
C GLY A 388 -4.09 -6.33 -11.86
N HIS A 389 -3.37 -5.25 -12.17
CA HIS A 389 -3.32 -4.68 -13.52
C HIS A 389 -2.56 -5.57 -14.49
N VAL A 390 -1.41 -6.12 -14.06
CA VAL A 390 -0.57 -7.02 -14.87
C VAL A 390 -1.34 -8.28 -15.27
N TYR A 391 -2.10 -8.85 -14.34
CA TYR A 391 -2.89 -10.06 -14.59
C TYR A 391 -4.18 -9.82 -15.38
N ASN A 392 -4.65 -8.56 -15.45
CA ASN A 392 -5.83 -8.18 -16.23
C ASN A 392 -5.50 -7.72 -17.66
N GLU A 393 -4.22 -7.48 -17.99
CA GLU A 393 -3.78 -7.33 -19.37
C GLU A 393 -3.96 -8.66 -20.12
N ARG A 394 -5.20 -8.89 -20.58
CA ARG A 394 -5.42 -9.77 -21.72
C ARG A 394 -4.43 -9.30 -22.79
N PRO A 395 -3.65 -10.20 -23.42
CA PRO A 395 -2.80 -9.80 -24.53
C PRO A 395 -3.72 -9.11 -25.54
N ARG A 396 -3.59 -7.79 -25.65
CA ARG A 396 -4.15 -7.05 -26.76
C ARG A 396 -3.42 -7.63 -27.95
N THR A 397 -4.04 -8.59 -28.63
CA THR A 397 -3.61 -9.01 -29.95
C THR A 397 -3.39 -7.72 -30.73
N PRO A 398 -2.16 -7.45 -31.23
CA PRO A 398 -1.93 -6.30 -32.07
C PRO A 398 -2.95 -6.39 -33.20
N ARG A 399 -3.84 -5.40 -33.30
CA ARG A 399 -4.65 -5.24 -34.50
C ARG A 399 -3.63 -4.97 -35.60
N VAL A 400 -3.30 -6.02 -36.36
CA VAL A 400 -2.65 -5.89 -37.66
C VAL A 400 -3.55 -5.00 -38.48
N SER A 401 -3.21 -3.72 -38.50
CA SER A 401 -3.86 -2.70 -39.30
C SER A 401 -3.13 -2.75 -40.64
N GLY A 402 -3.58 -3.64 -41.53
CA GLY A 402 -2.95 -3.86 -42.81
C GLY A 402 -3.85 -4.68 -43.74
N GLU A 403 -4.36 -3.99 -44.76
CA GLU A 403 -4.90 -4.52 -46.03
C GLU A 403 -6.33 -5.11 -46.08
N SER A 404 -7.25 -4.21 -46.40
CA SER A 404 -8.26 -4.45 -47.43
C SER A 404 -7.68 -5.14 -48.66
N ARG A 405 -8.11 -6.36 -48.96
CA ARG A 405 -8.34 -6.79 -50.35
C ARG A 405 -9.42 -7.87 -50.42
N ARG A 406 -10.52 -7.48 -51.08
CA ARG A 406 -11.53 -8.36 -51.68
C ARG A 406 -10.87 -9.56 -52.35
N SER A 407 -11.36 -10.76 -52.07
CA SER A 407 -11.76 -11.75 -53.09
C SER A 407 -12.67 -12.80 -52.45
N GLN A 408 -13.74 -13.09 -53.17
CA GLN A 408 -14.75 -14.08 -52.89
C GLN A 408 -14.24 -15.51 -53.09
N GLU A 409 -15.02 -16.44 -52.52
CA GLU A 409 -15.29 -17.82 -52.95
C GLU A 409 -14.56 -19.01 -52.28
N SER A 410 -15.37 -19.69 -51.45
CA SER A 410 -15.58 -21.13 -51.36
C SER A 410 -14.38 -22.05 -51.05
N SER A 411 -14.39 -22.60 -49.84
CA SER A 411 -14.56 -24.05 -49.68
C SER A 411 -14.77 -24.42 -48.22
N SER A 412 -15.69 -25.35 -48.03
CA SER A 412 -16.06 -26.02 -46.80
C SER A 412 -14.89 -26.81 -46.21
N ASP A 413 -14.50 -26.49 -44.98
CA ASP A 413 -13.89 -27.50 -44.11
C ASP A 413 -14.34 -27.29 -42.66
N ARG A 414 -15.11 -28.26 -42.16
CA ARG A 414 -15.59 -28.35 -40.78
C ARG A 414 -14.51 -29.05 -39.96
N GLY A 415 -13.41 -28.36 -39.70
CA GLY A 415 -12.43 -28.73 -38.68
C GLY A 415 -12.79 -28.05 -37.35
N SER A 416 -13.00 -28.84 -36.30
CA SER A 416 -13.32 -28.38 -34.94
C SER A 416 -12.22 -27.47 -34.37
N GLY A 417 -12.27 -26.18 -34.66
CA GLY A 417 -11.49 -25.14 -34.01
C GLY A 417 -12.02 -24.89 -32.61
N ARG A 418 -11.67 -25.77 -31.67
CA ARG A 418 -11.81 -25.50 -30.24
C ARG A 418 -11.09 -24.17 -29.98
N PRO A 419 -11.72 -23.13 -29.39
CA PRO A 419 -11.00 -21.92 -29.05
C PRO A 419 -9.90 -22.34 -28.08
N VAL A 420 -8.65 -22.23 -28.53
CA VAL A 420 -7.48 -22.35 -27.69
C VAL A 420 -7.57 -21.17 -26.73
N THR A 421 -8.25 -21.37 -25.61
CA THR A 421 -8.12 -20.49 -24.45
C THR A 421 -6.64 -20.50 -24.13
N PRO A 422 -5.93 -19.35 -24.19
CA PRO A 422 -4.54 -19.30 -23.79
C PRO A 422 -4.47 -19.85 -22.38
N ASP A 423 -3.70 -20.90 -22.15
CA ASP A 423 -3.49 -21.46 -20.83
C ASP A 423 -2.89 -20.33 -19.96
N PRO A 424 -3.60 -19.83 -18.93
CA PRO A 424 -3.07 -18.78 -18.06
C PRO A 424 -1.83 -19.25 -17.28
N ARG A 425 -1.52 -20.55 -17.29
CA ARG A 425 -0.31 -21.13 -16.71
C ARG A 425 0.97 -20.81 -17.49
N ARG A 426 0.89 -20.21 -18.70
CA ARG A 426 2.06 -20.00 -19.58
C ARG A 426 2.79 -18.66 -19.39
N ARG A 427 2.45 -17.85 -18.37
CA ARG A 427 3.12 -16.56 -18.10
C ARG A 427 3.32 -16.29 -16.61
N THR A 428 4.23 -17.05 -15.99
CA THR A 428 5.09 -16.48 -14.94
C THR A 428 6.51 -16.54 -15.47
N THR A 429 6.77 -15.74 -16.50
CA THR A 429 8.13 -15.64 -17.04
C THR A 429 9.04 -15.07 -15.95
N SER A 430 10.27 -15.58 -15.84
CA SER A 430 11.25 -15.07 -14.87
C SER A 430 11.42 -13.54 -14.93
N THR A 431 11.14 -12.92 -16.07
CA THR A 431 11.23 -11.45 -16.25
C THR A 431 10.02 -10.71 -15.68
N GLU A 432 8.83 -11.30 -15.74
CA GLU A 432 7.60 -10.76 -15.14
C GLU A 432 7.68 -10.79 -13.61
N ASN A 433 8.16 -11.90 -13.05
CA ASN A 433 8.39 -12.02 -11.61
C ASN A 433 9.48 -11.04 -11.13
N ARG A 434 10.51 -10.76 -11.94
CA ARG A 434 11.54 -9.75 -11.62
C ARG A 434 10.94 -8.34 -11.56
N ALA A 435 10.07 -7.97 -12.50
CA ALA A 435 9.42 -6.65 -12.51
C ALA A 435 8.45 -6.48 -11.32
N VAL A 436 7.65 -7.50 -11.01
CA VAL A 436 6.74 -7.48 -9.85
C VAL A 436 7.53 -7.42 -8.54
N ALA A 437 8.59 -8.22 -8.38
CA ALA A 437 9.45 -8.17 -7.20
C ALA A 437 10.10 -6.80 -7.01
N PHE A 438 10.54 -6.16 -8.10
CA PHE A 438 11.11 -4.82 -8.05
C PHE A 438 10.07 -3.75 -7.69
N ALA A 439 8.87 -3.81 -8.28
CA ALA A 439 7.77 -2.93 -7.91
C ALA A 439 7.36 -3.10 -6.44
N ASN A 440 7.33 -4.34 -5.94
CA ASN A 440 7.06 -4.64 -4.54
C ASN A 440 8.10 -4.02 -3.62
N ARG A 441 9.38 -4.05 -4.00
CA ARG A 441 10.47 -3.42 -3.26
C ARG A 441 10.24 -1.91 -3.10
N ILE A 442 9.88 -1.24 -4.19
CA ILE A 442 9.57 0.21 -4.19
C ILE A 442 8.32 0.51 -3.34
N ASN A 443 7.24 -0.26 -3.53
CA ASN A 443 6.00 -0.06 -2.77
C ASN A 443 6.19 -0.35 -1.27
N ALA A 444 7.04 -1.32 -0.92
CA ALA A 444 7.41 -1.60 0.47
C ALA A 444 8.17 -0.43 1.09
N LEU A 445 9.11 0.18 0.35
CA LEU A 445 9.79 1.40 0.79
C LEU A 445 8.81 2.57 0.98
N ALA A 446 7.87 2.77 0.05
CA ALA A 446 6.81 3.77 0.17
C ALA A 446 5.94 3.55 1.42
N LEU A 447 5.61 2.29 1.74
CA LEU A 447 4.90 1.95 2.97
C LEU A 447 5.75 2.23 4.22
N ALA A 448 7.03 1.87 4.20
CA ALA A 448 7.95 2.12 5.30
C ALA A 448 8.11 3.61 5.61
N MET A 449 8.10 4.48 4.59
CA MET A 449 8.14 5.94 4.77
C MET A 449 7.02 6.47 5.67
N THR A 450 5.83 5.86 5.63
CA THR A 450 4.70 6.29 6.46
C THR A 450 4.91 6.05 7.97
N LYS A 451 5.83 5.14 8.32
CA LYS A 451 6.22 4.86 9.72
C LYS A 451 7.23 5.87 10.25
N LEU A 452 8.00 6.49 9.36
CA LEU A 452 9.03 7.45 9.74
C LEU A 452 8.37 8.75 10.18
N ARG A 453 8.52 9.10 11.46
CA ARG A 453 7.94 10.32 12.05
C ARG A 453 8.23 11.57 11.21
N ALA A 454 9.45 11.66 10.67
CA ALA A 454 9.89 12.77 9.84
C ALA A 454 8.99 13.00 8.62
N PHE A 455 8.42 11.96 8.01
CA PHE A 455 7.55 12.09 6.85
C PHE A 455 6.09 12.19 7.24
N ARG A 456 5.71 11.46 8.31
CA ARG A 456 4.35 11.39 8.83
C ARG A 456 3.75 12.75 9.15
N GLU A 457 4.52 13.66 9.74
CA GLU A 457 4.03 14.97 10.24
C GLU A 457 3.66 15.97 9.12
N ARG A 458 4.24 15.85 7.92
CA ARG A 458 4.02 16.78 6.80
C ARG A 458 3.24 16.18 5.64
N GLN A 459 2.91 14.90 5.73
CA GLN A 459 2.24 14.12 4.68
C GLN A 459 0.86 14.69 4.31
N ASP A 460 0.04 15.03 5.32
CA ASP A 460 -1.30 15.59 5.11
C ASP A 460 -1.25 16.96 4.43
N MET A 461 -0.31 17.81 4.85
CA MET A 461 -0.13 19.14 4.28
C MET A 461 0.29 19.08 2.82
N VAL A 462 1.24 18.21 2.49
CA VAL A 462 1.74 18.04 1.12
C VAL A 462 0.59 17.59 0.21
N PHE A 463 -0.23 16.64 0.64
CA PHE A 463 -1.33 16.16 -0.19
C PHE A 463 -2.51 17.14 -0.27
N GLN A 464 -2.79 17.91 0.77
CA GLN A 464 -3.75 19.02 0.69
C GLN A 464 -3.31 20.09 -0.33
N VAL A 465 -2.02 20.41 -0.38
CA VAL A 465 -1.47 21.31 -1.39
C VAL A 465 -1.61 20.69 -2.78
N LEU A 466 -1.23 19.42 -2.96
CA LEU A 466 -1.26 18.73 -4.24
C LEU A 466 -2.68 18.55 -4.79
N THR A 467 -3.66 18.24 -3.94
CA THR A 467 -5.09 18.20 -4.31
C THR A 467 -5.66 19.60 -4.56
N GLY A 468 -5.16 20.62 -3.85
CA GLY A 468 -5.58 22.01 -4.02
C GLY A 468 -5.13 22.66 -5.33
N VAL A 469 -3.97 22.26 -5.86
CA VAL A 469 -3.44 22.72 -7.16
C VAL A 469 -4.34 22.28 -8.34
N GLU A 470 -5.18 21.25 -8.18
CA GLU A 470 -6.12 20.78 -9.22
C GLU A 470 -7.37 21.66 -9.41
N ARG A 471 -7.65 22.61 -8.51
CA ARG A 471 -8.85 23.47 -8.60
C ARG A 471 -8.70 24.69 -9.53
N LYS A 472 -7.59 24.80 -10.25
CA LYS A 472 -7.39 25.79 -11.32
C LYS A 472 -7.29 25.06 -12.66
#